data_AF-A0A1F4XAF8-F1
#
_entry.id   AF-A0A1F4XAF8-F1
#
_cell.length_a   1.000
_cell.length_b   1.000
_cell.length_c   1.000
_cell.angle_alpha   90.00
_cell.angle_beta   90.00
_cell.angle_gamma   90.00
#
_symmetry.space_group_name_H-M   'P 1'
#
loop_
_entity.id
_entity.type
_entity.pdbx_description
1 polymer ?
#
loop_
_entity_poly.entity_id
_entity_poly.type
_entity_poly.pdbx_seq_one_letter_code
_entity_poly.pdbx_strand_id
1 'polypeptide(L)'
;MTPPAFSIFAALSELVVTAIVYYTIVSHLRGKPFRYKLLGFAILFEAVVNVSYMVTRFIGAESPVHLSAQIKLFATVHGTFSMLVFIWLIILFFLASSSAKLEQNFFRDHRLMTYVFLFLWGVSVASGELMFLMVYL
;
A
#
# COMPACT_ATOMS: atom_id res chain seq x y z
N MET A 1 -0.72 -16.10 18.85
CA MET A 1 -0.10 -17.28 18.16
C MET A 1 1.22 -16.82 17.55
N THR A 2 2.23 -17.67 17.38
CA THR A 2 3.46 -17.23 16.70
C THR A 2 3.18 -16.91 15.23
N PRO A 3 3.33 -15.65 14.78
CA PRO A 3 3.08 -15.33 13.38
C PRO A 3 4.09 -16.05 12.48
N PRO A 4 3.64 -16.61 11.33
CA PRO A 4 4.55 -17.13 10.32
C PRO A 4 5.58 -16.06 9.93
N ALA A 5 6.86 -16.44 9.78
CA ALA A 5 7.93 -15.50 9.49
C ALA A 5 7.64 -14.60 8.28
N PHE A 6 7.00 -15.15 7.24
CA PHE A 6 6.62 -14.38 6.06
C PHE A 6 5.50 -13.36 6.34
N SER A 7 4.58 -13.62 7.27
CA SER A 7 3.57 -12.61 7.68
C SER A 7 4.22 -11.42 8.37
N ILE A 8 5.23 -11.66 9.22
CA ILE A 8 6.01 -10.58 9.87
C ILE A 8 6.77 -9.78 8.81
N PHE A 9 7.44 -10.48 7.87
CA PHE A 9 8.15 -9.85 6.78
C PHE A 9 7.23 -8.99 5.92
N ALA A 10 6.04 -9.48 5.56
CA ALA A 10 5.06 -8.75 4.76
C ALA A 10 4.53 -7.49 5.47
N ALA A 11 4.25 -7.55 6.77
CA ALA A 11 3.85 -6.38 7.56
C ALA A 11 4.98 -5.33 7.60
N LEU A 12 6.20 -5.75 7.95
CA LEU A 12 7.35 -4.85 7.98
C LEU A 12 7.67 -4.25 6.59
N SER A 13 7.55 -5.04 5.53
CA SER A 13 7.79 -4.56 4.17
C SER A 13 6.73 -3.55 3.73
N GLU A 14 5.47 -3.72 4.13
CA GLU A 14 4.39 -2.75 3.89
C GLU A 14 4.70 -1.38 4.51
N LEU A 15 5.26 -1.35 5.72
CA LEU A 15 5.73 -0.10 6.35
C LEU A 15 6.86 0.57 5.57
N VAL A 16 7.80 -0.22 5.04
CA VAL A 16 8.90 0.29 4.20
C VAL A 16 8.38 0.84 2.87
N VAL A 17 7.49 0.10 2.20
CA VAL A 17 6.81 0.55 0.97
C VAL A 17 6.07 1.86 1.24
N THR A 18 5.33 1.93 2.35
CA THR A 18 4.60 3.13 2.77
C THR A 18 5.52 4.32 2.99
N ALA A 19 6.64 4.12 3.68
CA ALA A 19 7.64 5.16 3.86
C ALA A 19 8.17 5.67 2.51
N ILE A 20 8.41 4.77 1.54
CA ILE A 20 8.84 5.14 0.19
C ILE A 20 7.73 5.93 -0.54
N VAL A 21 6.47 5.49 -0.49
CA VAL A 21 5.32 6.18 -1.11
C VAL A 21 5.20 7.59 -0.55
N TYR A 22 5.16 7.74 0.77
CA TYR A 22 5.09 9.05 1.42
C TYR A 22 6.29 9.92 1.07
N TYR A 23 7.49 9.37 1.17
CA TYR A 23 8.70 10.11 0.86
C TYR A 23 8.72 10.63 -0.58
N THR A 24 8.40 9.79 -1.56
CA THR A 24 8.44 10.16 -2.98
C THR A 24 7.36 11.20 -3.31
N ILE A 25 6.13 11.03 -2.82
CA ILE A 25 5.04 11.96 -3.07
C ILE A 25 5.26 13.29 -2.35
N VAL A 26 5.58 13.27 -1.05
CA VAL A 26 5.77 14.50 -0.25
C VAL A 26 7.02 15.26 -0.71
N SER A 27 8.11 14.57 -1.06
CA SER A 27 9.29 15.24 -1.60
C SER A 27 9.00 15.92 -2.94
N HIS A 28 8.26 15.25 -3.83
CA HIS A 28 7.84 15.86 -5.09
C HIS A 28 6.89 17.03 -4.85
N LEU A 29 5.89 16.89 -3.97
CA LEU A 29 4.97 17.96 -3.55
C LEU A 29 5.71 19.22 -3.05
N ARG A 30 6.87 19.05 -2.40
CA ARG A 30 7.75 20.13 -1.91
C ARG A 30 8.70 20.70 -2.97
N GLY A 31 8.52 20.34 -4.24
CA GLY A 31 9.30 20.87 -5.36
C GLY A 31 10.55 20.07 -5.72
N LYS A 32 10.81 18.91 -5.10
CA LYS A 32 11.94 18.06 -5.51
C LYS A 32 11.62 17.29 -6.80
N PRO A 33 12.64 16.86 -7.58
CA PRO A 33 12.43 16.02 -8.75
C PRO A 33 11.67 14.72 -8.41
N PHE A 34 10.79 14.29 -9.32
CA PHE A 34 10.01 13.08 -9.11
C PHE A 34 10.90 11.84 -9.17
N ARG A 35 10.95 11.07 -8.07
CA ARG A 35 11.78 9.87 -7.93
C ARG A 35 11.08 8.64 -8.50
N TYR A 36 10.72 8.69 -9.78
CA TYR A 36 9.91 7.66 -10.44
C TYR A 36 10.51 6.24 -10.31
N LYS A 37 11.84 6.07 -10.39
CA LYS A 37 12.47 4.75 -10.21
C LYS A 37 12.21 4.16 -8.82
N LEU A 38 12.29 4.98 -7.79
CA LEU A 38 12.10 4.55 -6.40
C LEU A 38 10.63 4.20 -6.14
N LEU A 39 9.70 5.05 -6.59
CA LEU A 39 8.28 4.75 -6.44
C LEU A 39 7.84 3.55 -7.29
N GLY A 40 8.35 3.44 -8.51
CA GLY A 40 8.09 2.30 -9.40
C GLY A 40 8.58 0.99 -8.81
N PHE A 41 9.75 0.97 -8.17
CA PHE A 41 10.23 -0.21 -7.43
C PHE A 41 9.30 -0.58 -6.27
N ALA A 42 8.86 0.41 -5.48
CA ALA A 42 7.92 0.17 -4.37
C ALA A 42 6.58 -0.40 -4.86
N ILE A 43 6.02 0.13 -5.96
CA ILE A 43 4.80 -0.40 -6.58
C ILE A 43 5.00 -1.84 -7.05
N LEU A 44 6.13 -2.13 -7.72
CA LEU A 44 6.42 -3.48 -8.20
C LEU A 44 6.58 -4.45 -7.03
N PHE A 45 7.30 -4.05 -5.99
CA PHE A 45 7.47 -4.85 -4.78
C PHE A 45 6.11 -5.12 -4.12
N GLU A 46 5.27 -4.10 -3.95
CA GLU A 46 3.94 -4.22 -3.37
C GLU A 46 3.08 -5.23 -4.14
N ALA A 47 3.04 -5.12 -5.47
CA ALA A 47 2.28 -6.03 -6.33
C ALA A 47 2.82 -7.47 -6.26
N VAL A 48 4.14 -7.64 -6.35
CA VAL A 48 4.75 -8.98 -6.49
C VAL A 48 4.83 -9.70 -5.15
N VAL A 49 5.12 -9.00 -4.07
CA VAL A 49 5.39 -9.59 -2.76
C VAL A 49 4.15 -9.54 -1.87
N ASN A 50 3.66 -8.35 -1.57
CA ASN A 50 2.62 -8.17 -0.55
C ASN A 50 1.25 -8.63 -1.06
N VAL A 51 0.84 -8.19 -2.25
CA VAL A 51 -0.44 -8.58 -2.86
C VAL A 51 -0.46 -10.07 -3.18
N SER A 52 0.59 -10.61 -3.81
CA SER A 52 0.68 -12.06 -4.09
C SER A 52 0.63 -12.91 -2.82
N TYR A 53 1.31 -12.47 -1.76
CA TYR A 53 1.26 -13.18 -0.48
C TYR A 53 -0.15 -13.22 0.11
N MET A 54 -0.88 -12.10 0.09
CA MET A 54 -2.27 -12.09 0.52
C MET A 54 -3.16 -13.00 -0.33
N VAL A 55 -3.00 -12.97 -1.65
CA VAL A 55 -3.78 -13.82 -2.56
C VAL A 55 -3.51 -15.29 -2.29
N THR A 56 -2.25 -15.70 -2.13
CA THR A 56 -1.90 -17.09 -1.81
C THR A 56 -2.44 -17.54 -0.46
N ARG A 57 -2.47 -16.66 0.54
CA ARG A 57 -3.11 -16.92 1.84
C ARG A 57 -4.62 -17.02 1.77
N PHE A 58 -5.25 -16.31 0.84
CA PHE A 58 -6.69 -16.35 0.65
C PHE A 58 -7.14 -17.59 -0.14
N ILE A 59 -6.37 -18.00 -1.15
CA ILE A 59 -6.67 -19.18 -2.00
C ILE A 59 -6.25 -20.48 -1.31
N GLY A 60 -5.16 -20.47 -0.54
CA GLY A 60 -4.70 -21.62 0.25
C GLY A 60 -5.67 -21.88 1.40
N ALA A 61 -6.73 -22.64 1.12
CA ALA A 61 -7.90 -22.92 1.95
C ALA A 61 -7.65 -23.80 3.19
N GLU A 62 -6.51 -23.65 3.87
CA GLU A 62 -6.28 -24.23 5.19
C GLU A 62 -5.59 -23.17 6.07
N SER A 63 -6.35 -22.16 6.47
CA SER A 63 -5.97 -21.42 7.66
C SER A 63 -6.37 -22.30 8.85
N PRO A 64 -5.44 -22.84 9.66
CA PRO A 64 -5.78 -23.61 10.86
C PRO A 64 -6.49 -22.75 11.94
N VAL A 65 -6.71 -21.47 11.64
CA VAL A 65 -7.33 -20.48 12.50
C VAL A 65 -8.79 -20.30 12.09
N HIS A 66 -9.71 -20.71 12.97
CA HIS A 66 -11.12 -20.34 12.86
C HIS A 66 -11.27 -18.83 13.11
N LEU A 67 -11.19 -18.03 12.05
CA LEU A 67 -11.48 -16.60 12.10
C LEU A 67 -12.97 -16.36 12.31
N SER A 68 -13.30 -15.42 13.21
CA SER A 68 -14.68 -14.97 13.40
C SER A 68 -15.23 -14.32 12.12
N ALA A 69 -16.56 -14.30 11.96
CA ALA A 69 -17.21 -13.65 10.82
C ALA A 69 -16.83 -12.16 10.71
N GLN A 70 -16.63 -11.49 11.85
CA GLN A 70 -16.22 -10.09 11.92
C GLN A 70 -14.81 -9.88 11.34
N ILE A 71 -13.84 -10.75 11.68
CA ILE A 71 -12.48 -10.65 11.14
C ILE A 71 -12.46 -10.93 9.64
N LYS A 72 -13.25 -11.92 9.17
CA LYS A 72 -13.38 -12.20 7.74
C LYS A 72 -13.96 -10.99 6.98
N LEU A 73 -15.04 -10.40 7.49
CA LEU A 73 -15.64 -9.22 6.89
C LEU A 73 -14.64 -8.04 6.86
N PHE A 74 -13.95 -7.80 7.98
CA PHE A 74 -12.93 -6.75 8.05
C PHE A 74 -11.79 -6.98 7.05
N ALA A 75 -11.30 -8.23 6.93
CA ALA A 75 -10.28 -8.59 5.95
C ALA A 75 -10.73 -8.36 4.50
N THR A 76 -11.97 -8.73 4.16
CA THR A 76 -12.53 -8.48 2.83
C THR A 76 -12.67 -6.99 2.52
N VAL A 77 -13.18 -6.21 3.47
CA VAL A 77 -13.34 -4.76 3.32
C VAL A 77 -11.99 -4.09 3.17
N HIS A 78 -11.03 -4.41 4.04
CA HIS A 78 -9.66 -3.92 3.95
C HIS A 78 -9.04 -4.30 2.59
N GLY A 79 -9.02 -5.57 2.23
CA GLY A 79 -8.37 -6.01 0.98
C GLY A 79 -8.96 -5.34 -0.27
N THR A 80 -10.28 -5.14 -0.30
CA THR A 80 -10.95 -4.40 -1.38
C THR A 80 -10.54 -2.93 -1.40
N PHE A 81 -10.56 -2.27 -0.24
CA PHE A 81 -10.16 -0.88 -0.10
C PHE A 81 -8.68 -0.66 -0.50
N SER A 82 -7.79 -1.49 0.03
CA SER A 82 -6.35 -1.47 -0.27
C SER A 82 -6.08 -1.65 -1.76
N MET A 83 -6.82 -2.55 -2.42
CA MET A 83 -6.70 -2.76 -3.87
C MET A 83 -7.08 -1.50 -4.66
N LEU A 84 -8.19 -0.83 -4.31
CA LEU A 84 -8.60 0.40 -4.97
C LEU A 84 -7.58 1.54 -4.77
N VAL A 85 -7.07 1.69 -3.55
CA VAL A 85 -6.05 2.69 -3.22
C VAL A 85 -4.73 2.37 -3.93
N PHE A 86 -4.36 1.10 -4.06
CA PHE A 86 -3.18 0.67 -4.80
C PHE A 86 -3.29 0.93 -6.31
N ILE A 87 -4.45 0.66 -6.91
CA ILE A 87 -4.73 1.03 -8.31
C ILE A 87 -4.63 2.55 -8.48
N TRP A 88 -5.13 3.33 -7.52
CA TRP A 88 -4.98 4.78 -7.55
C TRP A 88 -3.51 5.21 -7.48
N LEU A 89 -2.68 4.57 -6.65
CA LEU A 89 -1.24 4.83 -6.63
C LEU A 89 -0.59 4.59 -8.00
N ILE A 90 -0.95 3.51 -8.69
CA ILE A 90 -0.44 3.20 -10.04
C ILE A 90 -0.83 4.29 -11.04
N ILE A 91 -2.09 4.73 -11.01
CA ILE A 91 -2.57 5.83 -11.87
C ILE A 91 -1.78 7.11 -11.59
N LEU A 92 -1.64 7.49 -10.32
CA LEU A 92 -0.86 8.66 -9.89
C LEU A 92 0.59 8.57 -10.32
N PHE A 93 1.20 7.38 -10.24
CA PHE A 93 2.56 7.14 -10.69
C PHE A 93 2.73 7.44 -12.19
N PHE A 94 1.83 6.96 -13.04
CA PHE A 94 1.91 7.21 -14.48
C PHE A 94 1.64 8.68 -14.84
N LEU A 95 0.67 9.33 -14.19
CA LEU A 95 0.38 10.75 -14.38
C LEU A 95 1.58 11.61 -13.95
N ALA A 96 2.10 11.39 -12.74
CA ALA A 96 3.27 12.11 -12.25
C ALA A 96 4.53 11.84 -13.08
N SER A 97 4.74 10.59 -13.54
CA SER A 97 5.85 10.26 -14.44
C SER A 97 5.75 10.99 -15.77
N SER A 98 4.54 11.16 -16.30
CA SER A 98 4.30 11.85 -17.57
C SER A 98 4.49 13.36 -17.41
N SER A 99 3.93 13.97 -16.37
CA SER A 99 4.11 15.39 -16.06
C SER A 99 5.56 15.75 -15.73
N ALA A 100 6.30 14.86 -15.06
CA ALA A 100 7.72 15.10 -14.73
C ALA A 100 8.61 15.22 -15.97
N LYS A 101 8.24 14.60 -17.11
CA LYS A 101 8.94 14.78 -18.40
C LYS A 101 8.78 16.19 -18.98
N LEU A 102 7.76 16.92 -18.53
CA LEU A 102 7.46 18.30 -18.92
C LEU A 102 7.91 19.30 -17.84
N GLU A 103 8.74 18.87 -16.89
CA GLU A 103 9.19 19.67 -15.73
C GLU A 103 8.03 20.18 -14.84
N GLN A 104 6.86 19.56 -14.94
CA GLN A 104 5.68 19.89 -14.14
C GLN A 104 5.67 19.10 -12.84
N ASN A 105 5.02 19.68 -11.82
CA ASN A 105 4.91 19.06 -10.51
C ASN A 105 3.48 18.60 -10.25
N PHE A 106 3.16 17.41 -10.75
CA PHE A 106 1.80 16.89 -10.75
C PHE A 106 1.13 16.91 -9.37
N PHE A 107 1.82 16.45 -8.33
CA PHE A 107 1.27 16.42 -6.96
C PHE A 107 1.06 17.82 -6.37
N ARG A 108 1.93 18.78 -6.71
CA ARG A 108 1.78 20.18 -6.28
C ARG A 108 0.62 20.87 -6.99
N ASP A 109 0.37 20.51 -8.24
CA ASP A 109 -0.72 21.09 -9.02
C ASP A 109 -2.08 20.46 -8.63
N HIS A 110 -2.07 19.25 -8.07
CA HIS A 110 -3.26 18.52 -7.59
C HIS A 110 -3.21 18.21 -6.08
N ARG A 111 -3.02 19.25 -5.25
CA ARG A 111 -2.78 19.08 -3.79
C ARG A 111 -3.90 18.35 -3.06
N LEU A 112 -5.15 18.71 -3.31
CA LEU A 112 -6.30 18.10 -2.62
C LEU A 112 -6.34 16.60 -2.88
N MET A 113 -6.25 16.21 -4.16
CA MET A 113 -6.19 14.81 -4.57
C MET A 113 -5.00 14.08 -3.92
N THR A 114 -3.83 14.73 -3.88
CA THR A 114 -2.62 14.17 -3.26
C THR A 114 -2.82 13.91 -1.76
N TYR A 115 -3.39 14.87 -1.01
CA TYR A 115 -3.62 14.69 0.42
C TYR A 115 -4.71 13.65 0.71
N VAL A 116 -5.78 13.62 -0.08
CA VAL A 116 -6.81 12.57 0.01
C VAL A 116 -6.18 11.20 -0.23
N PHE A 117 -5.36 11.06 -1.28
CA PHE A 117 -4.65 9.82 -1.54
C PHE A 117 -3.74 9.41 -0.37
N LEU A 118 -2.90 10.32 0.14
CA LEU A 118 -1.99 10.01 1.24
C LEU A 118 -2.76 9.57 2.50
N PHE A 119 -3.86 10.25 2.81
CA PHE A 119 -4.73 9.88 3.93
C PHE A 119 -5.29 8.47 3.74
N LEU A 120 -5.89 8.18 2.59
CA LEU A 120 -6.48 6.88 2.30
C LEU A 120 -5.43 5.75 2.25
N TRP A 121 -4.24 6.02 1.72
CA TRP A 121 -3.09 5.11 1.79
C TRP A 121 -2.71 4.82 3.25
N GLY A 122 -2.63 5.86 4.09
CA GLY A 122 -2.35 5.71 5.51
C GLY A 122 -3.40 4.86 6.23
N VAL A 123 -4.69 5.10 5.96
CA VAL A 123 -5.80 4.29 6.50
C VAL A 123 -5.70 2.84 6.04
N SER A 124 -5.38 2.61 4.77
CA SER A 124 -5.19 1.28 4.19
C SER A 124 -4.14 0.50 4.98
N VAL A 125 -2.93 1.05 5.07
CA VAL A 125 -1.80 0.41 5.77
C VAL A 125 -2.10 0.21 7.25
N ALA A 126 -2.61 1.24 7.93
CA ALA A 126 -2.95 1.15 9.35
C ALA A 126 -3.98 0.05 9.64
N SER A 127 -4.97 -0.12 8.76
CA SER A 127 -5.96 -1.19 8.90
C SER A 127 -5.39 -2.59 8.63
N GLY A 128 -4.38 -2.72 7.75
CA GLY A 128 -3.65 -3.96 7.51
C GLY A 128 -2.81 -4.37 8.72
N GLU A 129 -2.03 -3.43 9.26
CA GLU A 129 -1.24 -3.63 10.48
C GLU A 129 -2.14 -3.99 11.68
N LEU A 130 -3.27 -3.28 11.84
CA LEU A 130 -4.24 -3.60 12.90
C LEU A 130 -4.75 -5.04 12.77
N MET A 131 -5.04 -5.49 11.54
CA MET A 131 -5.49 -6.85 11.29
C MET A 131 -4.40 -7.87 11.62
N PHE A 132 -3.15 -7.60 11.27
CA PHE A 132 -2.01 -8.42 11.65
C PHE A 132 -1.92 -8.56 13.18
N LEU A 133 -2.02 -7.44 13.92
CA LEU A 133 -2.00 -7.45 15.38
C LEU A 133 -3.17 -8.27 15.94
N MET A 134 -4.41 -8.03 15.47
CA MET A 134 -5.60 -8.76 15.94
C MET A 134 -5.56 -10.27 15.72
N VAL A 135 -4.86 -10.74 14.67
CA VAL A 135 -4.78 -12.16 14.34
C VAL A 135 -3.67 -12.87 15.11
N TYR A 136 -2.55 -12.18 15.40
CA TYR A 136 -1.34 -12.82 15.90
C TYR A 136 -0.93 -12.45 17.33
N LEU A 137 -1.31 -11.27 17.84
CA LEU A 137 -1.06 -10.82 19.22
C LEU A 137 -2.31 -10.94 20.08
#